data_AF-A0A822E8M7-F1
#
_entry.id   AF-A0A822E8M7-F1
#
_cell.length_a   1.000
_cell.length_b   1.000
_cell.length_c   1.000
_cell.angle_alpha   90.00
_cell.angle_beta   90.00
_cell.angle_gamma   90.00
#
_symmetry.space_group_name_H-M   'P 1'
#
loop_
_entity.id
_entity.type
_entity.pdbx_description
1 polymer ?
#
loop_
_entity_poly.entity_id
_entity_poly.type
_entity_poly.pdbx_seq_one_letter_code
_entity_poly.pdbx_strand_id
1 'polypeptide(L)'
;DEFVMGGGMMCQRCTQSNLQLPGGVELDGSRLFRDRMYLQYGVIPPVRRYKSSAEGRNRHDVLVAYVIDNKRYQENDRREIYAAMEEINNYTIEHQNRSIADINKLDWPLVKVSYIHYCRIGEAHKKKTSRFNATPIDARSPTYELVETFLGAQLRLLRTMDIQITGPGTGSMYQTFLPDGSVVINVGGLIQLRA
;
A
#
# COMPACT_ATOMS: atom_id res chain seq x y z
N ASP A 1 10.87 -2.56 -26.80
CA ASP A 1 11.98 -2.65 -25.85
C ASP A 1 11.48 -2.76 -24.42
N GLU A 2 11.15 -3.99 -24.01
CA GLU A 2 10.68 -4.28 -22.65
C GLU A 2 11.84 -4.85 -21.83
N PHE A 3 12.43 -4.01 -20.99
CA PHE A 3 13.39 -4.47 -19.99
C PHE A 3 12.61 -5.06 -18.81
N VAL A 4 12.37 -6.36 -18.84
CA VAL A 4 11.86 -7.13 -17.71
C VAL A 4 13.03 -7.42 -16.77
N MET A 5 13.13 -6.68 -15.66
CA MET A 5 13.96 -7.11 -14.53
C MET A 5 13.09 -7.76 -13.47
N GLY A 6 13.39 -9.02 -13.18
CA GLY A 6 12.78 -9.79 -12.10
C GLY A 6 12.59 -11.24 -12.50
N GLY A 7 13.64 -12.05 -12.38
CA GLY A 7 13.51 -13.51 -12.42
C GLY A 7 12.48 -13.94 -11.37
N GLY A 8 11.66 -14.95 -11.65
CA GLY A 8 10.56 -15.40 -10.77
C GLY A 8 10.97 -15.87 -9.37
N MET A 9 12.27 -15.81 -9.03
CA MET A 9 12.85 -16.04 -7.70
C MET A 9 13.64 -14.84 -7.14
N MET A 10 13.68 -13.71 -7.86
CA MET A 10 14.64 -12.60 -7.68
C MET A 10 13.98 -11.30 -7.22
N CYS A 11 13.03 -11.39 -6.30
CA CYS A 11 12.93 -10.39 -5.24
C CYS A 11 13.04 -11.18 -3.95
N GLN A 12 14.29 -11.45 -3.54
CA GLN A 12 14.58 -11.99 -2.22
C GLN A 12 13.76 -11.19 -1.23
N ARG A 13 12.89 -11.90 -0.49
CA ARG A 13 12.18 -11.34 0.65
C ARG A 13 13.22 -10.65 1.50
N CYS A 14 13.19 -9.32 1.57
CA CYS A 14 14.03 -8.61 2.52
C CYS A 14 13.45 -8.92 3.90
N THR A 15 14.01 -9.92 4.57
CA THR A 15 13.62 -10.32 5.93
C THR A 15 14.21 -9.38 6.98
N GLN A 16 15.20 -8.56 6.60
CA GLN A 16 15.77 -7.54 7.46
C GLN A 16 14.87 -6.30 7.43
N SER A 17 13.99 -6.19 8.43
CA SER A 17 13.06 -5.05 8.58
C SER A 17 13.74 -3.69 8.47
N ASN A 18 14.99 -3.58 8.97
CA ASN A 18 15.72 -2.32 9.05
C ASN A 18 16.90 -2.19 8.07
N LEU A 19 17.10 -3.17 7.17
CA LEU A 19 18.24 -3.19 6.21
C LEU A 19 19.61 -2.94 6.87
N GLN A 20 19.79 -3.41 8.11
CA GLN A 20 20.98 -3.16 8.90
C GLN A 20 22.14 -4.07 8.45
N LEU A 21 23.32 -3.47 8.29
CA LEU A 21 24.56 -4.22 8.10
C LEU A 21 24.94 -4.94 9.42
N PRO A 22 25.52 -6.15 9.37
CA PRO A 22 26.03 -6.81 10.57
C PRO A 22 27.01 -5.90 11.33
N GLY A 23 26.74 -5.65 12.62
CA GLY A 23 27.55 -4.76 13.47
C GLY A 23 27.26 -3.26 13.30
N GLY A 24 26.25 -2.87 12.51
CA GLY A 24 25.78 -1.49 12.42
C GLY A 24 25.01 -1.03 13.66
N VAL A 25 25.01 0.28 13.89
CA VAL A 25 24.12 0.92 14.88
C VAL A 25 22.67 0.66 14.48
N GLU A 26 21.79 0.41 15.46
CA GLU A 26 20.36 0.25 15.25
C GLU A 26 19.75 1.56 14.74
N LEU A 27 19.84 1.76 13.44
CA LEU A 27 19.13 2.81 12.72
C LEU A 27 17.85 2.16 12.17
N ASP A 28 16.72 2.81 12.38
CA ASP A 28 15.47 2.52 11.66
C ASP A 28 15.63 2.98 10.19
N GLY A 29 16.61 2.41 9.50
CA GLY A 29 17.10 2.84 8.20
C GLY A 29 16.04 2.70 7.12
N SER A 30 15.27 1.62 7.17
CA SER A 30 14.10 1.41 6.31
C SER A 30 13.06 2.51 6.48
N ARG A 31 12.75 2.92 7.73
CA ARG A 31 11.82 4.03 7.98
C ARG A 31 12.37 5.35 7.49
N LEU A 32 13.64 5.64 7.77
CA LEU A 32 14.29 6.89 7.36
C LEU A 32 14.34 6.99 5.83
N PHE A 33 14.65 5.90 5.14
CA PHE A 33 14.59 5.81 3.68
C PHE A 33 13.17 6.03 3.17
N ARG A 34 12.17 5.32 3.71
CA ARG A 34 10.75 5.47 3.37
C ARG A 34 10.31 6.93 3.52
N ASP A 35 10.53 7.55 4.68
CA ASP A 35 10.12 8.94 4.95
C ASP A 35 10.77 9.94 4.00
N ARG A 36 12.07 9.77 3.71
CA ARG A 36 12.78 10.62 2.74
C ARG A 36 12.22 10.46 1.33
N MET A 37 11.90 9.24 0.90
CA MET A 37 11.28 8.99 -0.40
C MET A 37 9.92 9.68 -0.50
N TYR A 38 9.07 9.54 0.51
CA TYR A 38 7.78 10.24 0.57
C TYR A 38 7.96 11.76 0.46
N LEU A 39 8.84 12.35 1.28
CA LEU A 39 9.09 13.79 1.29
C LEU A 39 9.69 14.29 -0.04
N GLN A 40 10.61 13.54 -0.64
CA GLN A 40 11.24 13.87 -1.92
C GLN A 40 10.20 14.02 -3.05
N TYR A 41 9.11 13.26 -3.00
CA TYR A 41 8.01 13.36 -3.97
C TYR A 41 6.85 14.26 -3.51
N GLY A 42 7.03 15.03 -2.42
CA GLY A 42 5.96 15.90 -1.93
C GLY A 42 4.74 15.11 -1.43
N VAL A 43 4.97 13.97 -0.81
CA VAL A 43 3.92 13.15 -0.20
C VAL A 43 4.18 13.07 1.29
N ILE A 44 3.16 13.32 2.10
CA ILE A 44 3.25 13.15 3.55
C ILE A 44 3.52 11.67 3.84
N PRO A 45 4.57 11.33 4.62
CA PRO A 45 4.87 9.95 4.97
C PRO A 45 3.74 9.28 5.76
N PRO A 46 3.64 7.93 5.72
CA PRO A 46 2.66 7.19 6.51
C PRO A 46 2.78 7.48 8.00
N VAL A 47 1.67 7.35 8.75
CA VAL A 47 1.69 7.48 10.22
C VAL A 47 2.64 6.44 10.83
N ARG A 48 3.43 6.86 11.81
CA ARG A 48 4.30 5.96 12.59
C ARG A 48 3.49 5.26 13.66
N ARG A 49 3.70 3.95 13.82
CA ARG A 49 3.11 3.15 14.89
C ARG A 49 4.22 2.46 15.68
N TYR A 50 4.27 2.71 16.98
CA TYR A 50 5.30 2.22 17.89
C TYR A 50 4.80 1.09 18.80
N LYS A 51 3.52 1.11 19.17
CA LYS A 51 2.95 0.16 20.15
C LYS A 51 2.23 -1.02 19.51
N SER A 52 1.43 -0.77 18.48
CA SER A 52 0.66 -1.83 17.81
C SER A 52 0.26 -1.43 16.38
N SER A 53 -0.10 -2.41 15.56
CA SER A 53 -0.63 -2.18 14.21
C SER A 53 -1.97 -1.43 14.18
N ALA A 54 -2.68 -1.37 15.32
CA ALA A 54 -3.92 -0.62 15.49
C ALA A 54 -3.70 0.75 16.15
N GLU A 55 -2.46 1.16 16.41
CA GLU A 55 -2.19 2.46 17.03
C GLU A 55 -2.73 3.61 16.18
N GLY A 56 -3.50 4.49 16.83
CA GLY A 56 -4.20 5.60 16.19
C GLY A 56 -5.44 5.21 15.40
N ARG A 57 -5.93 3.95 15.51
CA ARG A 57 -7.18 3.51 14.91
C ARG A 57 -8.29 3.31 15.95
N ASN A 58 -9.52 3.61 15.55
CA ASN A 58 -10.75 3.31 16.25
C ASN A 58 -11.44 2.07 15.67
N ARG A 59 -12.29 1.42 16.45
CA ARG A 59 -13.09 0.24 16.03
C ARG A 59 -14.05 0.47 14.86
N HIS A 60 -14.26 1.72 14.44
CA HIS A 60 -15.13 2.07 13.32
C HIS A 60 -14.34 2.50 12.08
N ASP A 61 -13.01 2.55 12.17
CA ASP A 61 -12.17 2.90 11.04
C ASP A 61 -12.21 1.78 9.98
N VAL A 62 -12.28 2.14 8.71
CA VAL A 62 -12.25 1.14 7.64
C VAL A 62 -10.84 0.94 7.18
N LEU A 63 -10.36 -0.30 7.22
CA LEU A 63 -9.09 -0.67 6.63
C LEU A 63 -9.17 -0.57 5.11
N VAL A 64 -8.15 0.02 4.51
CA VAL A 64 -8.10 0.16 3.06
C VAL A 64 -7.26 -0.96 2.48
N ALA A 65 -7.92 -1.82 1.70
CA ALA A 65 -7.31 -2.93 1.00
C ALA A 65 -7.24 -2.67 -0.50
N TYR A 66 -6.14 -3.08 -1.12
CA TYR A 66 -5.95 -2.93 -2.55
C TYR A 66 -5.52 -4.23 -3.19
N VAL A 67 -6.28 -4.66 -4.19
CA VAL A 67 -5.84 -5.71 -5.11
C VAL A 67 -5.09 -5.05 -6.25
N ILE A 68 -3.83 -5.43 -6.41
CA ILE A 68 -2.99 -4.95 -7.49
C ILE A 68 -3.08 -5.96 -8.64
N ASP A 69 -3.57 -5.50 -9.79
CA ASP A 69 -3.69 -6.32 -10.99
C ASP A 69 -2.34 -6.91 -11.39
N ASN A 70 -2.37 -8.18 -11.78
CA ASN A 70 -1.22 -8.93 -12.21
C ASN A 70 -1.52 -9.59 -13.55
N LYS A 71 -0.59 -9.49 -14.50
CA LYS A 71 -0.71 -10.18 -15.80
C LYS A 71 -0.83 -11.70 -15.68
N ARG A 72 -0.40 -12.27 -14.56
CA ARG A 72 -0.48 -13.71 -14.26
C ARG A 72 -1.86 -14.15 -13.77
N TYR A 73 -2.76 -13.22 -13.42
CA TYR A 73 -4.13 -13.59 -13.13
C TYR A 73 -4.81 -14.07 -14.42
N GLN A 74 -5.49 -15.20 -14.33
CA GLN A 74 -6.41 -15.66 -15.36
C GLN A 74 -7.74 -14.92 -15.24
N GLU A 75 -8.60 -15.08 -16.25
CA GLU A 75 -9.93 -14.46 -16.21
C GLU A 75 -10.79 -15.00 -15.05
N ASN A 76 -10.70 -16.31 -14.80
CA ASN A 76 -11.38 -16.94 -13.67
C ASN A 76 -10.88 -16.39 -12.32
N ASP A 77 -9.56 -16.22 -12.14
CA ASP A 77 -9.00 -15.62 -10.92
C ASP A 77 -9.55 -14.21 -10.70
N ARG A 78 -9.62 -13.40 -11.77
CA ARG A 78 -10.18 -12.05 -11.66
C ARG A 78 -11.64 -12.09 -11.24
N ARG A 79 -12.44 -13.00 -11.80
CA ARG A 79 -13.85 -13.17 -11.42
C ARG A 79 -14.00 -13.55 -9.95
N GLU A 80 -13.21 -14.51 -9.45
CA GLU A 80 -13.24 -14.92 -8.04
C GLU A 80 -12.79 -13.78 -7.11
N ILE A 81 -11.74 -13.05 -7.48
CA ILE A 81 -11.28 -11.87 -6.75
C ILE A 81 -12.38 -10.81 -6.70
N TYR A 82 -13.04 -10.50 -7.81
CA TYR A 82 -14.13 -9.53 -7.86
C TYR A 82 -15.32 -9.94 -6.99
N ALA A 83 -15.70 -11.22 -7.02
CA ALA A 83 -16.77 -11.74 -6.18
C ALA A 83 -16.44 -11.60 -4.68
N ALA A 84 -15.22 -11.97 -4.27
CA ALA A 84 -14.77 -11.83 -2.89
C ALA A 84 -14.67 -10.36 -2.46
N MET A 85 -14.24 -9.47 -3.36
CA MET A 85 -14.22 -8.03 -3.10
C MET A 85 -15.62 -7.48 -2.86
N GLU A 86 -16.59 -7.87 -3.69
CA GLU A 86 -17.98 -7.43 -3.57
C GLU A 86 -18.58 -7.90 -2.24
N GLU A 87 -18.36 -9.17 -1.87
CA GLU A 87 -18.80 -9.71 -0.58
C GLU A 87 -18.27 -8.89 0.61
N ILE A 88 -16.95 -8.63 0.66
CA ILE A 88 -16.31 -7.89 1.75
C ILE A 88 -16.79 -6.43 1.80
N ASN A 89 -16.91 -5.79 0.63
CA ASN A 89 -17.36 -4.40 0.55
C ASN A 89 -18.83 -4.27 0.95
N ASN A 90 -19.69 -5.20 0.53
CA ASN A 90 -21.11 -5.21 0.90
C ASN A 90 -21.27 -5.38 2.41
N TYR A 91 -20.54 -6.31 3.03
CA TYR A 91 -20.52 -6.45 4.49
C TYR A 91 -20.12 -5.14 5.19
N THR A 92 -19.08 -4.46 4.69
CA THR A 92 -18.62 -3.19 5.26
C THR A 92 -19.66 -2.09 5.12
N ILE A 93 -20.31 -1.97 3.95
CA ILE A 93 -21.37 -0.99 3.71
C ILE A 93 -22.59 -1.26 4.60
N GLU A 94 -23.02 -2.52 4.68
CA GLU A 94 -24.13 -2.94 5.53
C GLU A 94 -23.85 -2.62 7.01
N HIS A 95 -22.63 -2.89 7.49
CA HIS A 95 -22.24 -2.59 8.87
C HIS A 95 -22.24 -1.08 9.15
N GLN A 96 -21.72 -0.26 8.24
CA GLN A 96 -21.71 1.20 8.38
C GLN A 96 -23.11 1.83 8.41
N ASN A 97 -24.10 1.16 7.79
CA ASN A 97 -25.48 1.62 7.75
C ASN A 97 -26.32 1.16 8.96
N ARG A 98 -25.77 0.35 9.88
CA ARG A 98 -26.49 -0.10 11.09
C ARG A 98 -26.56 1.03 12.13
N SER A 99 -27.66 1.05 12.88
CA SER A 99 -27.81 1.94 14.03
C SER A 99 -26.81 1.57 15.12
N ILE A 100 -26.28 2.60 15.82
CA ILE A 100 -25.31 2.46 16.92
C ILE A 100 -25.80 1.49 18.02
N ALA A 101 -27.11 1.28 18.14
CA ALA A 101 -27.75 0.41 19.12
C ALA A 101 -27.64 -1.10 18.82
N ASP A 102 -27.34 -1.50 17.57
CA ASP A 102 -27.40 -2.91 17.13
C ASP A 102 -26.01 -3.59 17.02
N ILE A 103 -24.97 -2.91 17.48
CA ILE A 103 -23.56 -3.32 17.35
C ILE A 103 -23.20 -4.28 18.49
N ASN A 104 -23.60 -5.55 18.36
CA ASN A 104 -23.19 -6.61 19.28
C ASN A 104 -22.76 -7.85 18.49
N LYS A 105 -21.44 -8.11 18.51
CA LYS A 105 -20.68 -9.30 18.08
C LYS A 105 -20.26 -9.35 16.59
N LEU A 106 -18.93 -9.16 16.45
CA LEU A 106 -18.07 -9.01 15.27
C LEU A 106 -18.24 -7.68 14.51
N ASP A 107 -17.50 -6.67 14.97
CA ASP A 107 -17.56 -5.28 14.50
C ASP A 107 -16.26 -4.78 13.84
N TRP A 108 -15.23 -5.63 13.75
CA TRP A 108 -13.89 -5.21 13.33
C TRP A 108 -13.03 -6.40 12.87
N PRO A 109 -12.16 -6.24 11.85
CA PRO A 109 -11.96 -5.03 11.05
C PRO A 109 -12.95 -4.88 9.89
N LEU A 110 -13.48 -3.67 9.71
CA LEU A 110 -14.16 -3.28 8.48
C LEU A 110 -13.12 -3.06 7.39
N VAL A 111 -13.38 -3.52 6.17
CA VAL A 111 -12.40 -3.48 5.08
C VAL A 111 -13.04 -2.99 3.80
N LYS A 112 -12.45 -1.96 3.20
CA LYS A 112 -12.79 -1.50 1.86
C LYS A 112 -11.74 -2.00 0.89
N VAL A 113 -12.14 -2.89 -0.01
CA VAL A 113 -11.25 -3.48 -1.02
C VAL A 113 -11.46 -2.78 -2.37
N SER A 114 -10.37 -2.31 -2.98
CA SER A 114 -10.38 -1.68 -4.31
C SER A 114 -9.40 -2.37 -5.26
N TYR A 115 -9.82 -2.54 -6.52
CA TYR A 115 -8.99 -3.16 -7.56
C TYR A 115 -8.23 -2.07 -8.33
N ILE A 116 -6.91 -2.22 -8.47
CA ILE A 116 -6.06 -1.26 -9.16
C ILE A 116 -5.38 -1.93 -10.34
N HIS A 117 -5.55 -1.36 -11.52
CA HIS A 117 -4.73 -1.66 -12.69
C HIS A 117 -3.50 -0.76 -12.74
N TYR A 118 -2.30 -1.33 -12.80
CA TYR A 118 -1.03 -0.57 -12.84
C TYR A 118 -1.01 0.54 -13.88
N CYS A 119 -1.52 0.26 -15.08
CA CYS A 119 -1.55 1.22 -16.19
C CYS A 119 -2.39 2.47 -15.88
N ARG A 120 -3.33 2.40 -14.92
CA ARG A 120 -4.26 3.48 -14.60
C ARG A 120 -3.83 4.35 -13.42
N ILE A 121 -2.82 3.95 -12.64
CA ILE A 121 -2.33 4.73 -11.49
C ILE A 121 -1.79 6.09 -11.94
N GLY A 122 -1.10 6.14 -13.08
CA GLY A 122 -0.55 7.38 -13.64
C GLY A 122 -1.58 8.27 -14.32
N GLU A 123 -2.72 7.72 -14.74
CA GLU A 123 -3.73 8.45 -15.52
C GLU A 123 -4.67 9.26 -14.63
N ALA A 124 -5.01 8.74 -13.44
CA ALA A 124 -5.90 9.41 -12.49
C ALA A 124 -5.29 10.67 -11.83
N HIS A 125 -3.98 10.87 -11.95
CA HIS A 125 -3.23 11.88 -11.19
C HIS A 125 -2.59 12.99 -12.06
N LYS A 126 -2.90 13.11 -13.36
CA LYS A 126 -2.28 14.10 -14.26
C LYS A 126 -2.61 15.59 -14.01
N LYS A 127 -3.12 16.00 -12.83
CA LYS A 127 -3.69 17.36 -12.67
C LYS A 127 -3.35 18.16 -11.41
N LYS A 128 -2.43 17.75 -10.52
CA LYS A 128 -2.12 18.57 -9.32
C LYS A 128 -0.63 18.84 -9.12
N THR A 129 -0.17 19.96 -9.67
CA THR A 129 1.07 20.61 -9.21
C THR A 129 0.87 21.11 -7.77
N SER A 130 1.66 20.59 -6.83
CA SER A 130 1.67 21.07 -5.45
C SER A 130 2.98 21.80 -5.17
N ARG A 131 2.90 23.08 -4.79
CA ARG A 131 4.05 23.85 -4.29
C ARG A 131 4.19 23.58 -2.79
N PHE A 132 5.40 23.24 -2.35
CA PHE A 132 5.75 23.18 -0.94
C PHE A 132 6.34 24.51 -0.50
N ASN A 133 6.00 24.95 0.71
CA ASN A 133 6.69 26.06 1.35
C ASN A 133 8.11 25.63 1.75
N ALA A 134 9.06 26.56 1.64
CA ALA A 134 10.44 26.34 2.06
C ALA A 134 10.50 25.80 3.49
N THR A 135 11.27 24.72 3.70
CA THR A 135 11.54 24.24 5.06
C THR A 135 12.55 25.19 5.73
N PRO A 136 12.57 25.32 7.08
CA PRO A 136 13.50 26.22 7.78
C PRO A 136 14.99 25.95 7.49
N ILE A 137 15.30 24.74 7.00
CA ILE A 137 16.66 24.27 6.70
C ILE A 137 17.07 24.64 5.26
N ASP A 138 16.12 24.91 4.36
CA ASP A 138 16.38 25.26 2.97
C ASP A 138 15.75 26.63 2.65
N ALA A 139 16.52 27.70 2.86
CA ALA A 139 16.11 29.08 2.64
C ALA A 139 16.11 29.52 1.15
N ARG A 140 16.35 28.58 0.22
CA ARG A 140 16.30 28.88 -1.22
C ARG A 140 14.84 29.01 -1.66
N SER A 141 14.55 29.98 -2.54
CA SER A 141 13.28 30.02 -3.28
C SER A 141 13.02 28.63 -3.88
N PRO A 142 11.80 28.07 -3.85
CA PRO A 142 11.54 26.72 -4.35
C PRO A 142 11.97 26.64 -5.82
N THR A 143 13.15 26.07 -6.05
CA THR A 143 13.83 26.06 -7.36
C THR A 143 13.35 24.91 -8.24
N TYR A 144 12.49 24.04 -7.72
CA TYR A 144 11.94 22.91 -8.44
C TYR A 144 10.42 22.86 -8.27
N GLU A 145 9.72 22.90 -9.40
CA GLU A 145 8.32 22.46 -9.44
C GLU A 145 8.33 20.94 -9.30
N LEU A 146 7.67 20.42 -8.26
CA LEU A 146 7.38 19.00 -8.14
C LEU A 146 6.33 18.64 -9.20
N VAL A 147 6.83 18.19 -10.35
CA VAL A 147 6.00 17.53 -11.36
C VAL A 147 5.51 16.22 -10.74
N GLU A 148 4.19 16.01 -10.74
CA GLU A 148 3.60 14.77 -10.20
C GLU A 148 4.12 13.59 -11.03
N THR A 149 5.03 12.81 -10.44
CA THR A 149 5.63 11.64 -11.08
C THR A 149 4.74 10.42 -10.87
N PHE A 150 4.90 9.41 -11.75
CA PHE A 150 4.23 8.12 -11.58
C PHE A 150 4.50 7.49 -10.20
N LEU A 151 5.75 7.58 -9.72
CA LEU A 151 6.12 7.10 -8.40
C LEU A 151 5.48 7.93 -7.27
N GLY A 152 5.37 9.25 -7.41
CA GLY A 152 4.66 10.09 -6.44
C GLY A 152 3.18 9.72 -6.31
N ALA A 153 2.51 9.43 -7.43
CA ALA A 153 1.13 8.92 -7.43
C ALA A 153 1.03 7.54 -6.75
N GLN A 154 1.98 6.64 -7.03
CA GLN A 154 2.05 5.34 -6.35
C GLN A 154 2.27 5.50 -4.84
N LEU A 155 3.17 6.37 -4.40
CA LEU A 155 3.42 6.63 -2.98
C LEU A 155 2.15 7.15 -2.28
N ARG A 156 1.39 8.06 -2.91
CA ARG A 156 0.11 8.55 -2.36
C ARG A 156 -0.89 7.42 -2.11
N LEU A 157 -0.89 6.41 -2.96
CA LEU A 157 -1.73 5.24 -2.83
C LEU A 157 -1.18 4.28 -1.77
N LEU A 158 0.13 4.01 -1.80
CA LEU A 158 0.83 3.14 -0.85
C LEU A 158 0.66 3.61 0.59
N ARG A 159 0.72 4.91 0.85
CA ARG A 159 0.58 5.46 2.22
C ARG A 159 -0.76 5.17 2.88
N THR A 160 -1.79 4.90 2.09
CA THR A 160 -3.13 4.60 2.60
C THR A 160 -3.42 3.11 2.61
N MET A 161 -2.52 2.25 2.12
CA MET A 161 -2.76 0.81 2.04
C MET A 161 -2.54 0.14 3.40
N ASP A 162 -3.61 -0.41 3.96
CA ASP A 162 -3.54 -1.25 5.16
C ASP A 162 -3.35 -2.72 4.79
N ILE A 163 -3.91 -3.13 3.65
CA ILE A 163 -3.80 -4.49 3.12
C ILE A 163 -3.43 -4.42 1.64
N GLN A 164 -2.27 -4.97 1.29
CA GLN A 164 -1.80 -5.09 -0.08
C GLN A 164 -2.04 -6.53 -0.54
N ILE A 165 -2.92 -6.72 -1.52
CA ILE A 165 -3.21 -8.02 -2.12
C ILE A 165 -2.49 -8.08 -3.47
N THR A 166 -1.61 -9.06 -3.63
CA THR A 166 -0.73 -9.15 -4.80
C THR A 166 -0.73 -10.53 -5.42
N GLY A 167 -0.55 -10.56 -6.73
CA GLY A 167 -0.37 -11.80 -7.47
C GLY A 167 1.06 -12.34 -7.36
N PRO A 168 1.29 -13.55 -7.89
CA PRO A 168 2.58 -14.21 -7.81
C PRO A 168 3.70 -13.35 -8.41
N GLY A 169 4.78 -13.17 -7.65
CA GLY A 169 6.00 -12.51 -8.10
C GLY A 169 5.96 -10.97 -8.16
N THR A 170 4.96 -10.30 -7.58
CA THR A 170 4.81 -8.83 -7.69
C THR A 170 4.81 -8.08 -6.34
N GLY A 171 4.62 -8.76 -5.21
CA GLY A 171 4.43 -8.09 -3.92
C GLY A 171 5.68 -7.46 -3.26
N SER A 172 6.87 -7.96 -3.56
CA SER A 172 8.04 -7.68 -2.70
C SER A 172 8.62 -6.27 -2.80
N MET A 173 8.40 -5.53 -3.89
CA MET A 173 9.05 -4.23 -4.09
C MET A 173 8.40 -3.10 -3.27
N TYR A 174 7.08 -3.14 -3.06
CA TYR A 174 6.36 -2.03 -2.41
C TYR A 174 6.27 -2.14 -0.90
N GLN A 175 6.64 -3.29 -0.33
CA GLN A 175 6.56 -3.55 1.11
C GLN A 175 7.28 -2.47 1.92
N THR A 176 8.45 -2.00 1.47
CA THR A 176 9.24 -0.95 2.14
C THR A 176 8.53 0.40 2.19
N PHE A 177 7.50 0.63 1.37
CA PHE A 177 6.75 1.89 1.30
C PHE A 177 5.37 1.83 1.96
N LEU A 178 4.93 0.64 2.38
CA LEU A 178 3.65 0.48 3.08
C LEU A 178 3.71 1.11 4.49
N PRO A 179 2.58 1.54 5.06
CA PRO A 179 2.47 1.96 6.45
C PRO A 179 2.88 0.89 7.47
N ASP A 180 3.18 1.34 8.69
CA ASP A 180 3.50 0.43 9.79
C ASP A 180 2.26 -0.38 10.18
N GLY A 181 2.42 -1.70 10.27
CA GLY A 181 1.31 -2.62 10.55
C GLY A 181 0.45 -2.98 9.33
N SER A 182 0.83 -2.58 8.12
CA SER A 182 0.18 -3.06 6.90
C SER A 182 0.48 -4.53 6.64
N VAL A 183 -0.47 -5.21 6.00
CA VAL A 183 -0.40 -6.65 5.70
C VAL A 183 -0.24 -6.84 4.19
N VAL A 184 0.65 -7.75 3.78
CA VAL A 184 0.77 -8.18 2.39
C VAL A 184 0.21 -9.59 2.25
N ILE A 185 -0.80 -9.76 1.41
CA ILE A 185 -1.41 -11.04 1.07
C ILE A 185 -0.98 -11.40 -0.35
N ASN A 186 -0.27 -12.50 -0.49
CA ASN A 186 0.09 -13.03 -1.80
C ASN A 186 -0.90 -14.14 -2.16
N VAL A 187 -1.73 -13.89 -3.18
CA VAL A 187 -2.69 -14.88 -3.71
C VAL A 187 -2.05 -15.81 -4.76
N GLY A 188 -0.78 -15.57 -5.10
CA GLY A 188 0.01 -16.42 -5.97
C GLY A 188 0.38 -17.74 -5.32
N GLY A 189 -0.47 -18.75 -5.50
CA GLY A 189 -0.24 -20.13 -5.03
C GLY A 189 -1.53 -20.91 -4.76
N LEU A 190 -2.67 -20.24 -4.60
CA LEU A 190 -3.96 -20.89 -4.30
C LEU A 190 -4.54 -21.70 -5.48
N ILE A 191 -4.03 -21.51 -6.70
CA ILE A 191 -4.61 -22.10 -7.93
C ILE A 191 -4.11 -23.54 -8.18
N GLN A 192 -3.11 -24.04 -7.43
CA GLN A 192 -2.53 -25.37 -7.69
C GLN A 192 -3.19 -26.53 -6.92
N LEU A 193 -4.24 -26.28 -6.12
CA LEU A 193 -4.91 -27.31 -5.30
C LEU A 193 -6.23 -27.86 -5.88
N ARG A 194 -6.56 -27.59 -7.15
CA ARG A 194 -7.59 -28.34 -7.87
C ARG A 194 -6.93 -29.22 -8.93
N ALA A 195 -6.50 -30.40 -8.51
CA ALA A 195 -6.22 -31.56 -9.36
C ALA A 195 -7.33 -32.60 -9.15
#